data_AF-A0AA38I3E6-F1
#
_entry.id   AF-A0AA38I3E6-F1
#
_cell.length_a   1.000
_cell.length_b   1.000
_cell.length_c   1.000
_cell.angle_alpha   90.00
_cell.angle_beta   90.00
_cell.angle_gamma   90.00
#
_symmetry.space_group_name_H-M   'P 1'
#
loop_
_entity.id
_entity.type
_entity.pdbx_description
1 polymer ?
#
loop_
_entity_poly.entity_id
_entity_poly.type
_entity_poly.pdbx_seq_one_letter_code
_entity_poly.pdbx_strand_id
1 'polypeptide(L)'
;MEQDFLKKEEEFRKENKLLELKTKELLQKVDDMKKMQDLQLRDFKPEMRRLEAKDLNLPKSVDEMGTKGMLHFYKSKIKALMEDLEKTQNELKNKNEELKKIQKSHQTLSEEKEKWFLQYNVEKNTSTKLEKQIIASNSRLQLKESENISLKKELEQLKTELKNTCSELSASESRLKRALQDVEKQKISLKNLRQEEKESKDEYRKNLKDLNTTVKQIQKHKNELLQGYKKQIQLIDNLKRQKAHVESCKVLELAESEFFKLLDWKIE
;
A
#
# COMPACT_ATOMS: atom_id res chain seq x y z
N MET A 1 -27.36 4.23 9.78
CA MET A 1 -27.80 3.57 8.54
C MET A 1 -28.50 2.23 8.83
N GLU A 2 -27.97 1.35 9.69
CA GLU A 2 -28.63 0.06 10.02
C GLU A 2 -30.04 0.17 10.63
N GLN A 3 -30.30 1.14 11.52
CA GLN A 3 -31.62 1.31 12.13
C GLN A 3 -32.73 1.65 11.11
N ASP A 4 -32.37 2.25 9.98
CA ASP A 4 -33.34 2.67 8.96
C ASP A 4 -33.75 1.49 8.06
N PHE A 5 -32.82 0.56 7.82
CA PHE A 5 -33.10 -0.69 7.12
C PHE A 5 -33.98 -1.64 7.94
N LEU A 6 -33.76 -1.71 9.26
CA LEU A 6 -34.59 -2.53 10.16
C LEU A 6 -36.05 -2.05 10.19
N LYS A 7 -36.28 -0.73 10.24
CA LYS A 7 -37.63 -0.15 10.18
C LYS A 7 -38.33 -0.46 8.86
N LYS A 8 -37.62 -0.34 7.74
CA LYS A 8 -38.15 -0.70 6.41
C LYS A 8 -38.49 -2.18 6.30
N GLU A 9 -37.69 -3.06 6.89
CA GLU A 9 -37.99 -4.50 6.92
C GLU A 9 -39.28 -4.79 7.72
N GLU A 10 -39.46 -4.14 8.86
CA GLU A 10 -40.69 -4.28 9.65
C GLU A 10 -41.93 -3.74 8.92
N GLU A 11 -41.80 -2.64 8.20
CA GLU A 11 -42.87 -2.08 7.36
C GLU A 11 -43.27 -3.06 6.25
N PHE A 12 -42.29 -3.62 5.52
CA PHE A 12 -42.57 -4.61 4.48
C PHE A 12 -43.20 -5.90 5.05
N ARG A 13 -42.80 -6.34 6.24
CA ARG A 13 -43.45 -7.48 6.91
C ARG A 13 -44.91 -7.20 7.25
N LYS A 14 -45.24 -6.00 7.73
CA LYS A 14 -46.62 -5.59 8.01
C LYS A 14 -47.46 -5.53 6.74
N GLU A 15 -46.89 -4.96 5.68
CA GLU A 15 -47.57 -4.84 4.38
C GLU A 15 -47.82 -6.21 3.73
N ASN A 16 -46.84 -7.12 3.77
CA ASN A 16 -47.02 -8.50 3.30
C ASN A 16 -48.13 -9.23 4.06
N LYS A 17 -48.18 -9.08 5.39
CA LYS A 17 -49.24 -9.69 6.20
C LYS A 17 -50.63 -9.16 5.83
N LEU A 18 -50.73 -7.87 5.52
CA LEU A 18 -51.99 -7.25 5.06
C LEU A 18 -52.39 -7.78 3.67
N LEU A 19 -51.42 -7.94 2.76
CA LEU A 19 -51.64 -8.48 1.43
C LEU A 19 -52.11 -9.94 1.47
N GLU A 20 -51.52 -10.77 2.34
CA GLU A 20 -51.96 -12.15 2.56
C GLU A 20 -53.42 -12.21 3.04
N LEU A 21 -53.79 -11.35 3.99
CA LEU A 21 -55.14 -11.30 4.54
C LEU A 21 -56.16 -10.90 3.46
N LYS A 22 -55.83 -9.89 2.65
CA LYS A 22 -56.67 -9.43 1.54
C LYS A 22 -56.78 -10.47 0.43
N THR A 23 -55.72 -11.22 0.17
CA THR A 23 -55.72 -12.34 -0.80
C THR A 23 -56.65 -13.45 -0.33
N LYS A 24 -56.63 -13.77 0.96
CA LYS A 24 -57.55 -14.75 1.56
C LYS A 24 -59.02 -14.33 1.45
N GLU A 25 -59.32 -13.06 1.71
CA GLU A 25 -60.69 -12.52 1.54
C GLU A 25 -61.16 -12.58 0.08
N LEU A 26 -60.29 -12.27 -0.88
CA LEU A 26 -60.61 -12.34 -2.31
C LEU A 26 -60.86 -13.78 -2.76
N LEU A 27 -60.04 -14.73 -2.32
CA LEU A 27 -60.25 -16.16 -2.58
C LEU A 27 -61.60 -16.65 -2.04
N GLN A 28 -61.95 -16.25 -0.81
CA GLN A 28 -63.24 -16.59 -0.22
C GLN A 28 -64.43 -16.05 -1.05
N LYS A 29 -64.35 -14.80 -1.51
CA LYS A 29 -65.37 -14.21 -2.38
C LYS A 29 -65.49 -14.93 -3.73
N VAL A 30 -64.38 -15.39 -4.29
CA VAL A 30 -64.38 -16.17 -5.54
C VAL A 30 -65.07 -17.53 -5.33
N ASP A 31 -64.81 -18.20 -4.21
CA ASP A 31 -65.48 -19.46 -3.88
C ASP A 31 -66.98 -19.28 -3.64
N ASP A 32 -67.38 -18.18 -2.99
CA ASP A 32 -68.80 -17.86 -2.78
C ASP A 32 -69.50 -17.54 -4.11
N MET A 33 -68.84 -16.82 -5.02
CA MET A 33 -69.37 -16.58 -6.38
C MET A 33 -69.51 -17.87 -7.18
N LYS A 34 -68.53 -18.79 -7.11
CA LYS A 34 -68.62 -20.10 -7.77
C LYS A 34 -69.81 -20.90 -7.24
N LYS A 35 -70.03 -20.92 -5.93
CA LYS A 35 -71.20 -21.59 -5.31
C LYS A 35 -72.52 -20.97 -5.78
N MET A 36 -72.60 -19.64 -5.85
CA MET A 36 -73.79 -18.94 -6.37
C MET A 36 -74.06 -19.30 -7.84
N GLN A 37 -73.02 -19.38 -8.66
CA GLN A 37 -73.13 -19.75 -10.07
C GLN A 37 -73.56 -21.21 -10.26
N ASP A 38 -73.04 -22.13 -9.44
CA ASP A 38 -73.44 -23.54 -9.46
C ASP A 38 -74.89 -23.76 -8.98
N LEU A 39 -75.36 -22.97 -8.00
CA LEU A 39 -76.76 -22.97 -7.56
C LEU A 39 -77.69 -22.48 -8.68
N GLN A 40 -77.34 -21.38 -9.35
CA GLN A 40 -78.13 -20.84 -10.46
C GLN A 40 -78.21 -21.79 -11.66
N LEU A 41 -77.18 -22.62 -11.90
CA LEU A 41 -77.17 -23.62 -12.97
C LEU A 41 -77.98 -24.87 -12.63
N ARG A 42 -78.11 -25.26 -11.35
CA ARG A 42 -78.93 -26.42 -10.94
C ARG A 42 -80.44 -26.16 -11.03
N ASP A 43 -80.88 -24.92 -10.87
CA ASP A 43 -82.31 -24.57 -10.82
C ASP A 43 -82.92 -24.27 -12.19
N PHE A 44 -82.16 -24.31 -13.28
CA PHE A 44 -82.70 -24.15 -14.63
C PHE A 44 -83.28 -25.46 -15.17
N LYS A 45 -84.48 -25.82 -14.69
CA LYS A 45 -85.35 -26.77 -15.40
C LYS A 45 -86.17 -26.00 -16.44
N PRO A 46 -86.08 -26.30 -17.75
CA PRO A 46 -87.00 -25.73 -18.71
C PRO A 46 -88.37 -26.38 -18.49
N GLU A 47 -89.22 -25.69 -17.73
CA GLU A 47 -90.60 -26.11 -17.52
C GLU A 47 -91.38 -25.82 -18.80
N MET A 48 -91.58 -26.82 -19.65
CA MET A 48 -92.52 -26.71 -20.77
C MET A 48 -93.95 -26.65 -20.22
N ARG A 49 -94.45 -25.44 -19.98
CA ARG A 49 -95.89 -25.22 -19.79
C ARG A 49 -96.63 -25.62 -21.07
N ARG A 50 -97.67 -26.45 -20.94
CA ARG A 50 -98.73 -26.55 -21.96
C ARG A 50 -99.41 -25.19 -22.02
N LEU A 51 -99.37 -24.54 -23.17
CA LEU A 51 -100.15 -23.33 -23.45
C LEU A 51 -101.63 -23.71 -23.51
N GLU A 52 -102.46 -23.13 -22.65
CA GLU A 52 -103.92 -23.24 -22.76
C GLU A 52 -104.45 -22.17 -23.73
N ALA A 53 -105.62 -22.40 -24.33
CA ALA A 53 -106.22 -21.45 -25.29
C ALA A 53 -106.48 -20.05 -24.70
N LYS A 54 -106.55 -19.92 -23.36
CA LYS A 54 -106.68 -18.66 -22.62
C LYS A 54 -105.38 -17.86 -22.49
N ASP A 55 -104.22 -18.49 -22.72
CA ASP A 55 -102.90 -17.83 -22.64
C ASP A 55 -102.54 -17.11 -23.93
N LEU A 56 -103.26 -17.41 -25.03
CA LEU A 56 -103.24 -16.59 -26.23
C LEU A 56 -104.08 -15.35 -25.92
N ASN A 57 -103.43 -14.19 -25.78
CA ASN A 57 -104.08 -12.87 -25.66
C ASN A 57 -105.01 -12.60 -26.85
N LEU A 58 -106.20 -13.18 -26.82
CA LEU A 58 -107.23 -13.16 -27.85
C LEU A 58 -108.30 -12.14 -27.44
N PRO A 59 -108.59 -11.13 -28.27
CA PRO A 59 -109.68 -10.21 -28.00
C PRO A 59 -111.02 -10.94 -27.97
N LYS A 60 -111.89 -10.66 -26.98
CA LYS A 60 -113.23 -11.28 -26.86
C LYS A 60 -114.13 -11.08 -28.09
N SER A 61 -113.83 -10.08 -28.94
CA SER A 61 -114.52 -9.78 -30.19
C SER A 61 -114.28 -10.79 -31.32
N VAL A 62 -113.36 -11.75 -31.13
CA VAL A 62 -113.07 -12.80 -32.13
C VAL A 62 -114.18 -13.87 -32.12
N ASP A 63 -114.78 -14.17 -30.97
CA ASP A 63 -115.87 -15.15 -30.84
C ASP A 63 -117.19 -14.68 -31.47
N GLU A 64 -117.34 -13.37 -31.70
CA GLU A 64 -118.50 -12.75 -32.36
C GLU A 64 -118.35 -12.70 -33.89
N MET A 65 -117.16 -13.00 -34.42
CA MET A 65 -116.92 -13.11 -35.86
C MET A 65 -117.41 -14.48 -36.36
N GLY A 66 -118.21 -14.52 -37.43
CA GLY A 66 -118.60 -15.80 -38.07
C GLY A 66 -117.36 -16.65 -38.43
N THR A 67 -117.52 -17.98 -38.54
CA THR A 67 -116.42 -18.97 -38.63
C THR A 67 -115.27 -18.61 -39.59
N LYS A 68 -115.57 -17.95 -40.72
CA LYS A 68 -114.56 -17.47 -41.69
C LYS A 68 -113.71 -16.31 -41.16
N GLY A 69 -114.27 -15.40 -40.36
CA GLY A 69 -113.56 -14.29 -39.72
C GLY A 69 -112.61 -14.76 -38.62
N MET A 70 -113.06 -15.70 -37.77
CA MET A 70 -112.19 -16.39 -36.80
C MET A 70 -111.01 -17.09 -37.48
N LEU A 71 -111.27 -17.86 -38.55
CA LEU A 71 -110.23 -18.55 -39.31
C LEU A 71 -109.18 -17.57 -39.88
N HIS A 72 -109.62 -16.43 -40.42
CA HIS A 72 -108.72 -15.40 -40.95
C HIS A 72 -107.89 -14.74 -39.84
N PHE A 73 -108.51 -14.41 -38.71
CA PHE A 73 -107.82 -13.85 -37.55
C PHE A 73 -106.77 -14.82 -36.99
N TYR A 74 -107.13 -16.09 -36.78
CA TYR A 74 -106.18 -17.11 -36.30
C TYR A 74 -105.03 -17.33 -37.29
N LYS A 75 -105.31 -17.34 -38.61
CA LYS A 75 -104.26 -17.45 -39.63
C LYS A 75 -103.29 -16.26 -39.60
N SER A 76 -103.82 -15.04 -39.44
CA SER A 76 -103.00 -13.82 -39.29
C SER A 76 -102.21 -13.81 -37.99
N LYS A 77 -102.79 -14.27 -36.87
CA LYS A 77 -102.10 -14.37 -35.58
C LYS A 77 -100.99 -15.43 -35.61
N ILE A 78 -101.24 -16.58 -36.24
CA ILE A 78 -100.23 -17.61 -36.49
C ILE A 78 -99.10 -17.03 -37.33
N LYS A 79 -99.41 -16.29 -38.40
CA LYS A 79 -98.39 -15.67 -39.25
C LYS A 79 -97.56 -14.63 -38.48
N ALA A 80 -98.18 -13.76 -37.68
CA ALA A 80 -97.47 -12.79 -36.84
C ALA A 80 -96.58 -13.47 -35.79
N LEU A 81 -97.09 -14.52 -35.13
CA LEU A 81 -96.30 -15.31 -34.17
C LEU A 81 -95.13 -16.06 -34.85
N MET A 82 -95.32 -16.54 -36.08
CA MET A 82 -94.24 -17.14 -36.87
C MET A 82 -93.17 -16.10 -37.24
N GLU A 83 -93.56 -14.90 -37.66
CA GLU A 83 -92.63 -13.80 -37.94
C GLU A 83 -91.86 -13.36 -36.69
N ASP A 84 -92.52 -13.28 -35.52
CA ASP A 84 -91.86 -12.96 -34.24
C ASP A 84 -90.93 -14.09 -33.77
N LEU A 85 -91.32 -15.35 -33.99
CA LEU A 85 -90.47 -16.51 -33.71
C LEU A 85 -89.24 -16.53 -34.62
N GLU A 86 -89.37 -16.19 -35.90
CA GLU A 86 -88.25 -16.07 -36.83
C GLU A 86 -87.31 -14.91 -36.47
N LYS A 87 -87.85 -13.75 -36.09
CA LYS A 87 -87.05 -12.60 -35.59
C LYS A 87 -86.26 -12.97 -34.34
N THR A 88 -86.92 -13.55 -33.34
CA THR A 88 -86.27 -13.95 -32.08
C THR A 88 -85.24 -15.07 -32.29
N GLN A 89 -85.48 -16.02 -33.20
CA GLN A 89 -84.49 -17.03 -33.60
C GLN A 89 -83.26 -16.39 -34.26
N ASN A 90 -83.46 -15.42 -35.16
CA ASN A 90 -82.35 -14.69 -35.80
C ASN A 90 -81.56 -13.85 -34.79
N GLU A 91 -82.24 -13.16 -33.87
CA GLU A 91 -81.60 -12.43 -32.78
C GLU A 91 -80.79 -13.37 -31.87
N LEU A 92 -81.35 -14.52 -31.50
CA LEU A 92 -80.66 -15.54 -30.71
C LEU A 92 -79.42 -16.07 -31.43
N LYS A 93 -79.51 -16.30 -32.76
CA LYS A 93 -78.37 -16.71 -33.57
C LYS A 93 -77.28 -15.63 -33.59
N ASN A 94 -77.64 -14.38 -33.81
CA ASN A 94 -76.70 -13.25 -33.80
C ASN A 94 -76.02 -13.10 -32.44
N LYS A 95 -76.79 -13.18 -31.35
CA LYS A 95 -76.26 -13.13 -29.97
C LYS A 95 -75.33 -14.29 -29.67
N ASN A 96 -75.64 -15.50 -30.15
CA ASN A 96 -74.75 -16.65 -30.03
C ASN A 96 -73.43 -16.48 -30.80
N GLU A 97 -73.47 -15.87 -31.99
CA GLU A 97 -72.26 -15.56 -32.76
C GLU A 97 -71.40 -14.47 -32.07
N GLU A 98 -72.03 -13.43 -31.53
CA GLU A 98 -71.37 -12.41 -30.71
C GLU A 98 -70.72 -13.02 -29.46
N LEU A 99 -71.45 -13.89 -28.74
CA LEU A 99 -70.93 -14.57 -27.55
C LEU A 99 -69.71 -15.43 -27.87
N LYS A 100 -69.74 -16.17 -29.00
CA LYS A 100 -68.57 -16.93 -29.47
C LYS A 100 -67.36 -16.04 -29.79
N LYS A 101 -67.59 -14.86 -30.38
CA LYS A 101 -66.51 -13.89 -30.67
C LYS A 101 -65.90 -13.33 -29.38
N ILE A 102 -66.75 -12.93 -28.43
CA ILE A 102 -66.32 -12.42 -27.13
C ILE A 102 -65.55 -13.50 -26.36
N GLN A 103 -66.03 -14.75 -26.36
CA GLN A 103 -65.36 -15.86 -25.68
C GLN A 103 -63.96 -16.13 -26.26
N LYS A 104 -63.81 -16.09 -27.59
CA LYS A 104 -62.48 -16.19 -28.24
C LYS A 104 -61.56 -15.04 -27.86
N SER A 105 -62.07 -13.81 -27.88
CA SER A 105 -61.30 -12.61 -27.47
C SER A 105 -60.87 -12.68 -25.99
N HIS A 106 -61.76 -13.13 -25.11
CA HIS A 106 -61.43 -13.35 -23.71
C HIS A 106 -60.34 -14.42 -23.54
N GLN A 107 -60.42 -15.52 -24.29
CA GLN A 107 -59.40 -16.57 -24.26
C GLN A 107 -58.03 -16.02 -24.68
N THR A 108 -57.95 -15.27 -25.79
CA THR A 108 -56.68 -14.67 -26.26
C THR A 108 -56.11 -13.67 -25.25
N LEU A 109 -56.95 -12.81 -24.67
CA LEU A 109 -56.52 -11.86 -23.63
C LEU A 109 -56.03 -12.57 -22.36
N SER A 110 -56.66 -13.69 -22.00
CA SER A 110 -56.25 -14.50 -20.85
C SER A 110 -54.87 -15.13 -21.09
N GLU A 111 -54.60 -15.64 -22.28
CA GLU A 111 -53.30 -16.21 -22.67
C GLU A 111 -52.21 -15.13 -22.72
N GLU A 112 -52.51 -13.95 -23.26
CA GLU A 112 -51.60 -12.80 -23.26
C GLU A 112 -51.26 -12.34 -21.84
N LYS A 113 -52.26 -12.25 -20.96
CA LYS A 113 -52.06 -11.90 -19.55
C LYS A 113 -51.10 -12.87 -18.87
N GLU A 114 -51.26 -14.18 -19.08
CA GLU A 114 -50.37 -15.19 -18.50
C GLU A 114 -48.94 -15.06 -19.05
N LYS A 115 -48.80 -14.82 -20.36
CA LYS A 115 -47.50 -14.58 -20.98
C LYS A 115 -46.79 -13.36 -20.39
N TRP A 116 -47.50 -12.25 -20.23
CA TRP A 116 -46.96 -11.04 -19.61
C TRP A 116 -46.60 -11.25 -18.14
N PHE A 117 -47.41 -12.00 -17.40
CA PHE A 117 -47.12 -12.34 -16.02
C PHE A 117 -45.84 -13.17 -15.87
N LEU A 118 -45.64 -14.18 -16.72
CA LEU A 118 -44.41 -14.97 -16.76
C LEU A 118 -43.20 -14.09 -17.11
N GLN A 119 -43.32 -13.22 -18.13
CA GLN A 119 -42.26 -12.31 -18.52
C GLN A 119 -41.90 -11.31 -17.42
N TYR A 120 -42.91 -10.75 -16.73
CA TYR A 120 -42.71 -9.87 -15.58
C TYR A 120 -41.91 -10.56 -14.47
N ASN A 121 -42.25 -11.82 -14.14
CA ASN A 121 -41.53 -12.55 -13.09
C ASN A 121 -40.08 -12.85 -13.47
N VAL A 122 -39.81 -13.17 -14.73
CA VAL A 122 -38.42 -13.33 -15.22
C VAL A 122 -37.66 -12.02 -15.07
N GLU A 123 -38.23 -10.90 -15.54
CA GLU A 123 -37.56 -9.60 -15.50
C GLU A 123 -37.36 -9.07 -14.07
N LYS A 124 -38.32 -9.32 -13.18
CA LYS A 124 -38.19 -9.03 -11.76
C LYS A 124 -37.01 -9.78 -11.14
N ASN A 125 -36.89 -11.07 -11.44
CA ASN A 125 -35.80 -11.89 -10.91
C ASN A 125 -34.43 -11.49 -11.47
N THR A 126 -34.34 -11.13 -12.77
CA THR A 126 -33.09 -10.62 -13.37
C THR A 126 -32.70 -9.29 -12.76
N SER A 127 -33.65 -8.37 -12.57
CA SER A 127 -33.44 -7.08 -11.92
C SER A 127 -32.85 -7.25 -10.50
N THR A 128 -33.47 -8.08 -9.65
CA THR A 128 -32.93 -8.38 -8.30
C THR A 128 -31.53 -9.00 -8.34
N LYS A 129 -31.22 -9.83 -9.34
CA LYS A 129 -29.88 -10.42 -9.50
C LYS A 129 -28.85 -9.35 -9.88
N LEU A 130 -29.19 -8.44 -10.79
CA LEU A 130 -28.32 -7.34 -11.19
C LEU A 130 -28.07 -6.36 -10.04
N GLU A 131 -29.09 -6.02 -9.26
CA GLU A 131 -28.95 -5.19 -8.06
C GLU A 131 -27.94 -5.79 -7.07
N LYS A 132 -28.03 -7.09 -6.80
CA LYS A 132 -27.07 -7.80 -5.93
C LYS A 132 -25.65 -7.76 -6.49
N GLN A 133 -25.48 -7.93 -7.81
CA GLN A 133 -24.18 -7.85 -8.46
C GLN A 133 -23.57 -6.44 -8.40
N ILE A 134 -24.39 -5.40 -8.55
CA ILE A 134 -23.97 -4.00 -8.44
C ILE A 134 -23.49 -3.72 -7.01
N ILE A 135 -24.26 -4.13 -5.99
CA ILE A 135 -23.87 -3.95 -4.59
C ILE A 135 -22.53 -4.66 -4.31
N ALA A 136 -22.39 -5.92 -4.69
CA ALA A 136 -21.15 -6.67 -4.50
C ALA A 136 -19.95 -6.04 -5.22
N SER A 137 -20.16 -5.53 -6.45
CA SER A 137 -19.11 -4.86 -7.23
C SER A 137 -18.69 -3.54 -6.59
N ASN A 138 -19.65 -2.76 -6.09
CA ASN A 138 -19.38 -1.50 -5.37
C ASN A 138 -18.63 -1.74 -4.06
N SER A 139 -19.01 -2.76 -3.28
CA SER A 139 -18.26 -3.12 -2.07
C SER A 139 -16.82 -3.53 -2.40
N ARG A 140 -16.61 -4.31 -3.47
CA ARG A 140 -15.26 -4.67 -3.92
C ARG A 140 -14.46 -3.45 -4.38
N LEU A 141 -15.10 -2.51 -5.06
CA LEU A 141 -14.47 -1.26 -5.49
C LEU A 141 -14.01 -0.44 -4.28
N GLN A 142 -14.89 -0.25 -3.28
CA GLN A 142 -14.56 0.47 -2.04
C GLN A 142 -13.37 -0.16 -1.29
N LEU A 143 -13.31 -1.49 -1.21
CA LEU A 143 -12.16 -2.19 -0.62
C LEU A 143 -10.87 -1.96 -1.41
N LYS A 144 -10.94 -1.94 -2.74
CA LYS A 144 -9.78 -1.66 -3.59
C LYS A 144 -9.33 -0.20 -3.51
N GLU A 145 -10.27 0.73 -3.35
CA GLU A 145 -9.97 2.14 -3.13
C GLU A 145 -9.27 2.36 -1.78
N SER A 146 -9.72 1.70 -0.71
CA SER A 146 -9.08 1.80 0.61
C SER A 146 -7.67 1.20 0.61
N GLU A 147 -7.47 0.04 -0.01
CA GLU A 147 -6.15 -0.55 -0.26
C GLU A 147 -5.25 0.41 -1.06
N ASN A 148 -5.76 1.02 -2.12
CA ASN A 148 -5.00 1.96 -2.95
C ASN A 148 -4.53 3.19 -2.15
N ILE A 149 -5.39 3.71 -1.27
CA ILE A 149 -5.04 4.81 -0.36
C ILE A 149 -3.95 4.38 0.63
N SER A 150 -4.04 3.17 1.20
CA SER A 150 -3.01 2.64 2.10
C SER A 150 -1.66 2.51 1.39
N LEU A 151 -1.65 1.87 0.22
CA LEU A 151 -0.43 1.67 -0.58
C LEU A 151 0.20 3.00 -1.00
N LYS A 152 -0.60 4.03 -1.33
CA LYS A 152 -0.07 5.37 -1.62
C LYS A 152 0.61 6.00 -0.41
N LYS A 153 0.07 5.82 0.80
CA LYS A 153 0.68 6.32 2.04
C LYS A 153 2.00 5.60 2.33
N GLU A 154 2.03 4.28 2.21
CA GLU A 154 3.24 3.48 2.38
C GLU A 154 4.33 3.87 1.36
N LEU A 155 3.95 4.13 0.10
CA LEU A 155 4.88 4.58 -0.93
C LEU A 155 5.53 5.92 -0.56
N GLU A 156 4.73 6.92 -0.16
CA GLU A 156 5.27 8.22 0.25
C GLU A 156 6.14 8.10 1.51
N GLN A 157 5.77 7.25 2.47
CA GLN A 157 6.61 6.95 3.62
C GLN A 157 7.96 6.37 3.20
N LEU A 158 7.97 5.30 2.40
CA LEU A 158 9.21 4.68 1.91
C LEU A 158 10.08 5.65 1.10
N LYS A 159 9.46 6.55 0.33
CA LYS A 159 10.18 7.59 -0.41
C LYS A 159 10.86 8.59 0.52
N THR A 160 10.21 8.98 1.61
CA THR A 160 10.83 9.85 2.62
C THR A 160 11.96 9.15 3.38
N GLU A 161 11.79 7.88 3.75
CA GLU A 161 12.84 7.06 4.37
C GLU A 161 14.05 6.87 3.44
N LEU A 162 13.81 6.64 2.15
CA LEU A 162 14.87 6.56 1.14
C LEU A 162 15.66 7.87 1.02
N LYS A 163 14.98 9.02 1.06
CA LYS A 163 15.65 10.33 1.03
C LYS A 163 16.53 10.53 2.28
N ASN A 164 16.04 10.14 3.45
CA ASN A 164 16.78 10.26 4.71
C ASN A 164 18.02 9.38 4.69
N THR A 165 17.87 8.09 4.38
CA THR A 165 18.98 7.13 4.28
C THR A 165 20.03 7.54 3.26
N CYS A 166 19.62 8.10 2.11
CA CYS A 166 20.55 8.63 1.12
C CYS A 166 21.37 9.82 1.65
N SER A 167 20.73 10.72 2.42
CA SER A 167 21.44 11.85 3.05
C SER A 167 22.41 11.41 4.15
N GLU A 168 22.02 10.41 4.95
CA GLU A 168 22.89 9.79 5.96
C GLU A 168 24.09 9.08 5.32
N LEU A 169 23.86 8.36 4.22
CA LEU A 169 24.92 7.70 3.45
C LEU A 169 25.94 8.72 2.93
N SER A 170 25.47 9.81 2.31
CA SER A 170 26.34 10.89 1.82
C SER A 170 27.16 11.55 2.94
N ALA A 171 26.54 11.75 4.12
CA ALA A 171 27.24 12.25 5.30
C ALA A 171 28.31 11.27 5.79
N SER A 172 28.01 9.97 5.81
CA SER A 172 28.95 8.90 6.18
C SER A 172 30.13 8.82 5.20
N GLU A 173 29.87 8.85 3.89
CA GLU A 173 30.89 8.89 2.85
C GLU A 173 31.81 10.10 3.01
N SER A 174 31.25 11.27 3.34
CA SER A 174 32.03 12.49 3.57
C SER A 174 32.90 12.41 4.82
N ARG A 175 32.46 11.70 5.87
CA ARG A 175 33.28 11.41 7.06
C ARG A 175 34.39 10.41 6.72
N LEU A 176 34.07 9.35 5.97
CA LEU A 176 35.03 8.35 5.52
C LEU A 176 36.13 8.98 4.66
N LYS A 177 35.77 9.83 3.69
CA LYS A 177 36.74 10.55 2.85
C LYS A 177 37.72 11.40 3.67
N ARG A 178 37.22 12.10 4.70
CA ARG A 178 38.08 12.87 5.63
C ARG A 178 39.02 11.97 6.42
N ALA A 179 38.50 10.89 6.99
CA ALA A 179 39.31 9.92 7.73
C ALA A 179 40.42 9.31 6.84
N LEU A 180 40.12 8.98 5.59
CA LEU A 180 41.10 8.48 4.62
C LEU A 180 42.19 9.52 4.31
N GLN A 181 41.82 10.79 4.14
CA GLN A 181 42.80 11.87 3.94
C GLN A 181 43.72 12.03 5.15
N ASP A 182 43.18 11.96 6.36
CA ASP A 182 43.98 12.09 7.59
C ASP A 182 44.91 10.90 7.80
N VAL A 183 44.46 9.68 7.48
CA VAL A 183 45.32 8.49 7.46
C VAL A 183 46.49 8.68 6.48
N GLU A 184 46.23 9.22 5.28
CA GLU A 184 47.30 9.45 4.30
C GLU A 184 48.30 10.51 4.78
N LYS A 185 47.82 11.61 5.39
CA LYS A 185 48.70 12.61 6.02
C LYS A 185 49.56 11.98 7.12
N GLN A 186 48.98 11.15 7.98
CA GLN A 186 49.70 10.47 9.05
C GLN A 186 50.77 9.52 8.51
N LYS A 187 50.48 8.77 7.43
CA LYS A 187 51.49 7.92 6.76
C LYS A 187 52.66 8.74 6.23
N ILE A 188 52.40 9.89 5.59
CA ILE A 188 53.45 10.78 5.09
C ILE A 188 54.28 11.33 6.26
N SER A 189 53.63 11.82 7.31
CA SER A 189 54.32 12.32 8.52
C SER A 189 55.20 11.24 9.17
N LEU A 190 54.69 10.01 9.28
CA LEU A 190 55.45 8.88 9.82
C LEU A 190 56.65 8.51 8.95
N LYS A 191 56.52 8.59 7.62
CA LYS A 191 57.64 8.37 6.70
C LYS A 191 58.72 9.42 6.89
N ASN A 192 58.33 10.70 7.03
CA ASN A 192 59.28 11.79 7.24
C ASN A 192 59.99 11.66 8.58
N LEU A 193 59.26 11.40 9.68
CA LEU A 193 59.84 11.18 11.01
C LEU A 193 60.85 10.02 11.01
N ARG A 194 60.57 8.93 10.32
CA ARG A 194 61.52 7.81 10.18
C ARG A 194 62.80 8.21 9.45
N GLN A 195 62.68 9.07 8.45
CA GLN A 195 63.82 9.58 7.69
C GLN A 195 64.66 10.54 8.56
N GLU A 196 64.02 11.48 9.25
CA GLU A 196 64.66 12.40 10.19
C GLU A 196 65.36 11.64 11.33
N GLU A 197 64.73 10.60 11.89
CA GLU A 197 65.33 9.75 12.92
C GLU A 197 66.60 9.05 12.41
N LYS A 198 66.56 8.55 11.16
CA LYS A 198 67.71 7.91 10.53
C LYS A 198 68.86 8.90 10.32
N GLU A 199 68.57 10.07 9.76
CA GLU A 199 69.56 11.13 9.53
C GLU A 199 70.19 11.60 10.85
N SER A 200 69.36 11.83 11.88
CA SER A 200 69.83 12.19 13.21
C SER A 200 70.74 11.12 13.82
N LYS A 201 70.37 9.83 13.73
CA LYS A 201 71.22 8.73 14.19
C LYS A 201 72.56 8.67 13.46
N ASP A 202 72.58 8.90 12.16
CA ASP A 202 73.81 8.89 11.37
C ASP A 202 74.70 10.11 11.69
N GLU A 203 74.11 11.28 11.93
CA GLU A 203 74.81 12.47 12.40
C GLU A 203 75.42 12.27 13.80
N TYR A 204 74.65 11.72 14.76
CA TYR A 204 75.16 11.36 16.09
C TYR A 204 76.34 10.38 16.00
N ARG A 205 76.26 9.36 15.13
CA ARG A 205 77.36 8.42 14.91
C ARG A 205 78.60 9.09 14.34
N LYS A 206 78.43 10.04 13.41
CA LYS A 206 79.54 10.83 12.85
C LYS A 206 80.19 11.69 13.93
N ASN A 207 79.39 12.47 14.67
CA ASN A 207 79.88 13.32 15.76
C ASN A 207 80.60 12.51 16.84
N LEU A 208 80.08 11.33 17.20
CA LEU A 208 80.74 10.44 18.15
C LEU A 208 82.10 9.93 17.64
N LYS A 209 82.21 9.61 16.34
CA LYS A 209 83.49 9.24 15.72
C LYS A 209 84.48 10.40 15.76
N ASP A 210 84.05 11.61 15.37
CA ASP A 210 84.89 12.81 15.35
C ASP A 210 85.34 13.22 16.76
N LEU A 211 84.46 13.09 17.76
CA LEU A 211 84.82 13.32 19.15
C LEU A 211 85.84 12.27 19.65
N ASN A 212 85.68 11.01 19.26
CA ASN A 212 86.63 9.97 19.66
C ASN A 212 88.01 10.15 19.01
N THR A 213 88.08 10.60 17.75
CA THR A 213 89.36 10.91 17.09
C THR A 213 90.06 12.10 17.73
N THR A 214 89.32 13.17 18.05
CA THR A 214 89.88 14.34 18.75
C THR A 214 90.36 14.00 20.16
N VAL A 215 89.60 13.20 20.93
CA VAL A 215 90.04 12.71 22.25
C VAL A 215 91.34 11.92 22.14
N LYS A 216 91.47 11.02 21.16
CA LYS A 216 92.71 10.26 20.92
C LYS A 216 93.88 11.19 20.57
N GLN A 217 93.66 12.21 19.74
CA GLN A 217 94.67 13.20 19.38
C GLN A 217 95.13 14.02 20.59
N ILE A 218 94.20 14.53 21.40
CA ILE A 218 94.50 15.28 22.63
C ILE A 218 95.31 14.40 23.60
N GLN A 219 94.92 13.13 23.76
CA GLN A 219 95.65 12.21 24.61
C GLN A 219 97.09 11.97 24.11
N LYS A 220 97.29 11.89 22.78
CA LYS A 220 98.62 11.80 22.16
C LYS A 220 99.45 13.05 22.45
N HIS A 221 98.92 14.24 22.19
CA HIS A 221 99.61 15.51 22.45
C HIS A 221 99.95 15.68 23.94
N LYS A 222 99.03 15.31 24.84
CA LYS A 222 99.28 15.28 26.29
C LYS A 222 100.47 14.39 26.65
N ASN A 223 100.54 13.19 26.07
CA ASN A 223 101.64 12.25 26.32
C ASN A 223 102.97 12.78 25.78
N GLU A 224 102.98 13.37 24.57
CA GLU A 224 104.15 14.01 23.97
C GLU A 224 104.65 15.17 24.84
N LEU A 225 103.74 16.03 25.32
CA LEU A 225 104.07 17.15 26.21
C LEU A 225 104.63 16.66 27.56
N LEU A 226 104.01 15.65 28.18
CA LEU A 226 104.52 15.04 29.41
C LEU A 226 105.92 14.45 29.21
N GLN A 227 106.19 13.82 28.06
CA GLN A 227 107.52 13.31 27.75
C GLN A 227 108.53 14.45 27.53
N GLY A 228 108.11 15.55 26.89
CA GLY A 228 108.90 16.78 26.78
C GLY A 228 109.30 17.36 28.14
N TYR A 229 108.35 17.49 29.07
CA TYR A 229 108.64 17.95 30.43
C TYR A 229 109.61 17.05 31.17
N LYS A 230 109.47 15.71 31.06
CA LYS A 230 110.43 14.77 31.66
C LYS A 230 111.87 15.00 31.14
N LYS A 231 112.02 15.18 29.83
CA LYS A 231 113.32 15.49 29.21
C LYS A 231 113.88 16.84 29.68
N GLN A 232 113.04 17.86 29.79
CA GLN A 232 113.45 19.17 30.31
C GLN A 232 113.94 19.10 31.75
N ILE A 233 113.26 18.34 32.62
CA ILE A 233 113.71 18.12 34.00
C ILE A 233 115.11 17.46 34.03
N GLN A 234 115.31 16.40 33.25
CA GLN A 234 116.62 15.74 33.14
C GLN A 234 117.72 16.69 32.61
N LEU A 235 117.39 17.55 31.66
CA LEU A 235 118.31 18.55 31.14
C LEU A 235 118.66 19.59 32.23
N ILE A 236 117.67 20.08 32.98
CA ILE A 236 117.89 21.00 34.12
C ILE A 236 118.83 20.37 35.14
N ASP A 237 118.64 19.10 35.49
CA ASP A 237 119.52 18.40 36.44
C ASP A 237 120.95 18.27 35.92
N ASN A 238 121.13 17.95 34.63
CA ASN A 238 122.45 17.91 34.00
C ASN A 238 123.11 19.29 33.97
N LEU A 239 122.38 20.35 33.61
CA LEU A 239 122.89 21.72 33.58
C LEU A 239 123.27 22.21 34.97
N LYS A 240 122.49 21.90 36.01
CA LYS A 240 122.85 22.19 37.42
C LYS A 240 124.15 21.50 37.82
N ARG A 241 124.33 20.23 37.44
CA ARG A 241 125.57 19.47 37.69
C ARG A 241 126.76 20.09 36.95
N GLN A 242 126.58 20.44 35.67
CA GLN A 242 127.61 21.12 34.88
C GLN A 242 127.99 22.48 35.48
N LYS A 243 127.00 23.28 35.90
CA LYS A 243 127.22 24.56 36.59
C LYS A 243 128.08 24.36 37.84
N ALA A 244 127.75 23.38 38.68
CA ALA A 244 128.54 23.07 39.88
C ALA A 244 129.99 22.65 39.55
N HIS A 245 130.20 21.85 38.49
CA HIS A 245 131.55 21.51 38.01
C HIS A 245 132.32 22.75 37.55
N VAL A 246 131.70 23.62 36.74
CA VAL A 246 132.33 24.86 36.26
C VAL A 246 132.67 25.79 37.42
N GLU A 247 131.77 25.97 38.39
CA GLU A 247 132.02 26.76 39.60
C GLU A 247 133.19 26.17 40.42
N SER A 248 133.26 24.84 40.56
CA SER A 248 134.39 24.17 41.23
C SER A 248 135.72 24.41 40.51
N CYS A 249 135.74 24.29 39.17
CA CYS A 249 136.92 24.63 38.37
C CYS A 249 137.31 26.10 38.53
N LYS A 250 136.34 27.03 38.59
CA LYS A 250 136.60 28.46 38.80
C LYS A 250 137.23 28.75 40.16
N VAL A 251 136.76 28.09 41.21
CA VAL A 251 137.33 28.19 42.56
C VAL A 251 138.75 27.60 42.59
N LEU A 252 138.99 26.49 41.88
CA LEU A 252 140.33 25.92 41.71
C LEU A 252 141.26 26.87 40.96
N GLU A 253 140.82 27.45 39.82
CA GLU A 253 141.59 28.46 39.07
C GLU A 253 141.98 29.66 39.95
N LEU A 254 141.04 30.14 40.79
CA LEU A 254 141.30 31.23 41.73
C LEU A 254 142.28 30.81 42.83
N ALA A 255 142.12 29.61 43.39
CA ALA A 255 143.04 29.07 44.40
C ALA A 255 144.45 28.87 43.84
N GLU A 256 144.58 28.36 42.60
CA GLU A 256 145.85 28.27 41.87
C GLU A 256 146.46 29.66 41.67
N SER A 257 145.68 30.64 41.21
CA SER A 257 146.16 32.02 41.03
C SER A 257 146.66 32.65 42.33
N GLU A 258 145.92 32.52 43.44
CA GLU A 258 146.34 33.01 44.75
C GLU A 258 147.55 32.26 45.30
N PHE A 259 147.65 30.95 45.06
CA PHE A 259 148.83 30.15 45.41
C PHE A 259 150.08 30.62 44.66
N PHE A 260 149.98 30.89 43.35
CA PHE A 260 151.09 31.47 42.58
C PHE A 260 151.47 32.88 43.06
N LYS A 261 150.48 33.74 43.39
CA LYS A 261 150.78 35.04 44.01
C LYS A 261 151.51 34.91 45.36
N LEU A 262 151.13 33.94 46.19
CA LEU A 262 151.80 33.64 47.47
C LEU A 262 153.24 33.13 47.27
N LEU A 263 153.51 32.38 46.19
CA LEU A 263 154.86 31.96 45.81
C LEU A 263 155.69 33.16 45.33
N ASP A 264 155.10 34.06 44.54
CA ASP A 264 155.77 35.30 44.09
C ASP A 264 155.98 36.30 45.24
N TRP A 265 155.22 36.21 46.34
CA TRP A 265 155.32 37.13 47.50
C TRP A 265 156.57 36.92 48.37
N LYS A 266 157.46 35.99 47.99
CA LYS A 266 158.79 35.81 48.61
C LYS A 266 159.89 35.60 47.58
N ILE A 267 159.96 36.47 46.58
CA ILE A 267 161.22 36.71 45.88
C ILE A 267 161.36 38.24 45.74
N GLU A 268 162.26 38.79 46.58
CA GLU A 268 162.69 40.19 46.77
C GLU A 268 161.88 41.08 47.72
#